data_AF-A0A955RH84-F1
#
_entry.id   AF-A0A955RH84-F1
#
_cell.length_a   1.000
_cell.length_b   1.000
_cell.length_c   1.000
_cell.angle_alpha   90.00
_cell.angle_beta   90.00
_cell.angle_gamma   90.00
#
_symmetry.space_group_name_H-M   'P 1'
#
loop_
_entity.id
_entity.type
_entity.pdbx_description
1 polymer ?
#
loop_
_entity_poly.entity_id
_entity_poly.type
_entity_poly.pdbx_seq_one_letter_code
_entity_poly.pdbx_strand_id
1 'polypeptide(L)'
;MWWWSLVALAEEPEPEVSEEITVLGQRVDAARDQVVSRIVDLGYDRVKDKDGKMVFRAEQNWKGKVVLTDEGTLRVRRTGPRGKQMPTIPGTSIRPYPLCLVAPTACVSMGAWSVSDRRWAGIEGNVANATAEDLELLSAAMADEALALKLEVLPERLEALWTEGESLFWGRPSVPTVEGRRAELLEFWDTRTETPWGWPVRDAVGSFVRAVVEEGPTPYTEEEKATFDAHRASTDPFPWTAAPLPEADLP
;
A
#
# COMPACT_ATOMS: atom_id res chain seq x y z
N MET A 1 32.04 46.82 14.10
CA MET A 1 32.12 45.50 14.77
C MET A 1 30.84 44.75 14.45
N TRP A 2 30.91 43.81 13.51
CA TRP A 2 29.79 42.96 13.11
C TRP A 2 30.04 41.59 13.75
N TRP A 3 29.25 41.26 14.77
CA TRP A 3 29.25 39.95 15.41
C TRP A 3 28.52 38.97 14.50
N TRP A 4 29.27 38.05 13.90
CA TRP A 4 28.70 36.84 13.31
C TRP A 4 28.42 35.87 14.46
N SER A 5 27.15 35.74 14.83
CA SER A 5 26.71 34.64 15.69
C SER A 5 26.88 33.34 14.91
N LEU A 6 27.87 32.54 15.31
CA LEU A 6 27.97 31.12 14.98
C LEU A 6 26.75 30.42 15.58
N VAL A 7 25.71 30.24 14.75
CA VAL A 7 24.64 29.28 15.04
C VAL A 7 25.24 27.91 14.80
N ALA A 8 25.58 27.22 15.88
CA ALA A 8 25.81 25.79 15.83
C ALA A 8 24.48 25.14 15.45
N LEU A 9 24.38 24.67 14.19
CA LEU A 9 23.37 23.69 13.82
C LEU A 9 23.66 22.47 14.69
N ALA A 10 22.85 22.26 15.74
CA ALA A 10 22.78 20.98 16.39
C ALA A 10 22.32 19.99 15.31
N GLU A 11 23.17 19.04 14.98
CA GLU A 11 22.84 17.90 14.13
C GLU A 11 21.75 17.14 14.89
N GLU A 12 20.49 17.33 14.48
CA GLU A 12 19.37 16.58 15.03
C GLU A 12 19.70 15.10 14.85
N PRO A 13 19.67 14.30 15.92
CA PRO A 13 19.97 12.88 15.81
C PRO A 13 19.05 12.31 14.73
N GLU A 14 19.63 11.67 13.71
CA GLU A 14 18.83 11.01 12.69
C GLU A 14 17.87 10.08 13.43
N PRO A 15 16.55 10.20 13.19
CA PRO A 15 15.59 9.37 13.88
C PRO A 15 16.00 7.93 13.65
N GLU A 16 16.18 7.17 14.72
CA GLU A 16 16.36 5.73 14.64
C GLU A 16 15.11 5.18 13.96
N VAL A 17 15.15 5.05 12.63
CA VAL A 17 14.09 4.45 11.85
C VAL A 17 13.97 3.04 12.42
N SER A 18 12.89 2.82 13.17
CA SER A 18 12.75 1.64 14.01
C SER A 18 13.02 0.38 13.20
N GLU A 19 13.83 -0.54 13.76
CA GLU A 19 14.24 -1.78 13.08
C GLU A 19 13.02 -2.57 12.55
N GLU A 20 11.86 -2.42 13.21
CA GLU A 20 10.58 -3.01 12.84
C GLU A 20 10.07 -2.56 11.45
N ILE A 21 10.16 -1.27 11.11
CA ILE A 21 9.71 -0.76 9.80
C ILE A 21 10.58 -1.33 8.69
N THR A 22 11.88 -1.48 8.94
CA THR A 22 12.80 -2.08 7.98
C THR A 22 12.44 -3.54 7.68
N VAL A 23 11.98 -4.30 8.68
CA VAL A 23 11.54 -5.70 8.50
C VAL A 23 10.27 -5.78 7.65
N LEU A 24 9.32 -4.85 7.81
CA LEU A 24 8.09 -4.83 7.02
C LEU A 24 8.35 -4.48 5.55
N GLY A 25 9.22 -3.50 5.28
CA GLY A 25 9.64 -3.19 3.91
C GLY A 25 10.27 -4.40 3.21
N GLN A 26 11.11 -5.17 3.91
CA GLN A 26 11.68 -6.41 3.39
C GLN A 26 10.61 -7.48 3.06
N ARG A 27 9.52 -7.56 3.83
CA ARG A 27 8.41 -8.48 3.55
C ARG A 27 7.66 -8.08 2.27
N VAL A 28 7.45 -6.79 2.04
CA VAL A 28 6.83 -6.28 0.81
C VAL A 28 7.70 -6.58 -0.41
N ASP A 29 9.01 -6.33 -0.31
CA ASP A 29 9.95 -6.63 -1.39
C ASP A 29 10.02 -8.13 -1.69
N ALA A 30 10.06 -8.98 -0.66
CA ALA A 30 10.04 -10.43 -0.84
C ALA A 30 8.75 -10.93 -1.50
N ALA A 31 7.58 -10.39 -1.12
CA ALA A 31 6.31 -10.73 -1.76
C ALA A 31 6.26 -10.24 -3.22
N ARG A 32 6.81 -9.04 -3.48
CA ARG A 32 6.92 -8.48 -4.84
C ARG A 32 7.79 -9.36 -5.73
N ASP A 33 8.92 -9.83 -5.22
CA ASP A 33 9.82 -10.72 -5.95
C ASP A 33 9.18 -12.06 -6.31
N GLN A 34 8.27 -12.58 -5.47
CA GLN A 34 7.48 -13.78 -5.81
C GLN A 34 6.57 -13.54 -7.01
N VAL A 35 5.82 -12.43 -7.02
CA VAL A 35 4.98 -12.04 -8.18
C VAL A 35 5.84 -11.88 -9.43
N VAL A 36 7.00 -11.23 -9.32
CA VAL A 36 7.96 -11.04 -10.42
C VAL A 36 8.43 -12.39 -10.95
N SER A 37 8.87 -13.30 -10.08
CA SER A 37 9.31 -14.65 -10.45
C SER A 37 8.21 -15.41 -11.19
N ARG A 38 6.98 -15.35 -10.67
CA ARG A 38 5.82 -16.00 -11.31
C ARG A 38 5.54 -15.46 -12.71
N ILE A 39 5.63 -14.16 -12.91
CA ILE A 39 5.46 -13.54 -14.24
C ILE A 39 6.57 -13.99 -15.19
N VAL A 40 7.80 -14.11 -14.71
CA VAL A 40 8.94 -14.61 -15.49
C VAL A 40 8.74 -16.07 -15.89
N ASP A 41 8.26 -16.93 -14.98
CA ASP A 41 7.95 -18.34 -15.26
C ASP A 41 6.88 -18.51 -16.35
N LEU A 42 5.99 -17.53 -16.53
CA LEU A 42 4.99 -17.51 -17.62
C LEU A 42 5.58 -17.15 -19.01
N GLY A 43 6.88 -16.87 -19.06
CA GLY A 43 7.65 -16.52 -20.26
C GLY A 43 7.59 -15.03 -20.60
N TYR A 44 7.59 -14.16 -19.57
CA TYR A 44 7.75 -12.72 -19.74
C TYR A 44 9.10 -12.24 -19.22
N ASP A 45 9.80 -11.42 -19.99
CA ASP A 45 11.07 -10.83 -19.60
C ASP A 45 10.87 -9.45 -18.94
N ARG A 46 11.64 -9.15 -17.89
CA ARG A 46 11.67 -7.82 -17.27
C ARG A 46 12.40 -6.85 -18.20
N VAL A 47 11.69 -5.83 -18.70
CA VAL A 47 12.26 -4.92 -19.71
C VAL A 47 12.66 -3.57 -19.14
N LYS A 48 11.83 -3.00 -18.28
CA LYS A 48 12.06 -1.63 -17.80
C LYS A 48 11.33 -1.38 -16.49
N ASP A 49 12.01 -0.70 -15.59
CA ASP A 49 11.41 0.04 -14.49
C ASP A 49 11.22 1.50 -14.92
N LYS A 50 9.99 2.01 -14.85
CA LYS A 50 9.72 3.42 -15.18
C LYS A 50 8.50 3.90 -14.41
N ASP A 51 8.64 5.03 -13.71
CA ASP A 51 7.53 5.73 -13.05
C ASP A 51 6.80 4.82 -12.04
N GLY A 52 7.55 4.08 -11.21
CA GLY A 52 6.99 3.16 -10.19
C GLY A 52 6.32 1.91 -10.77
N LYS A 53 6.67 1.53 -12.01
CA LYS A 53 6.01 0.44 -12.74
C LYS A 53 7.05 -0.50 -13.34
N MET A 54 6.90 -1.77 -13.02
CA MET A 54 7.65 -2.85 -13.65
C MET A 54 6.90 -3.33 -14.90
N VAL A 55 7.55 -3.21 -16.06
CA VAL A 55 6.99 -3.64 -17.34
C VAL A 55 7.67 -4.93 -17.81
N PHE A 56 6.86 -5.97 -17.95
CA PHE A 56 7.26 -7.27 -18.46
C PHE A 56 6.78 -7.45 -19.89
N ARG A 57 7.62 -8.01 -20.76
CA ARG A 57 7.26 -8.29 -22.16
C ARG A 57 7.51 -9.75 -22.45
N ALA A 58 6.51 -10.42 -23.02
CA ALA A 58 6.73 -11.76 -23.51
C ALA A 58 7.65 -11.75 -24.73
N GLU A 59 8.52 -12.75 -24.83
CA GLU A 59 9.29 -13.04 -26.04
C GLU A 59 8.34 -13.17 -27.25
N GLN A 60 7.22 -13.86 -27.03
CA GLN A 60 6.16 -14.01 -28.01
C GLN A 60 5.24 -12.78 -28.00
N ASN A 61 5.39 -11.90 -29.00
CA ASN A 61 4.68 -10.61 -29.08
C ASN A 61 3.14 -10.69 -28.99
N TRP A 62 2.52 -11.85 -29.25
CA TRP A 62 1.07 -12.05 -29.19
C TRP A 62 0.54 -12.12 -27.74
N LYS A 63 1.39 -12.43 -26.75
CA LYS A 63 1.04 -12.46 -25.31
C LYS A 63 0.94 -11.06 -24.67
N GLY A 64 1.31 -10.00 -25.40
CA GLY A 64 1.24 -8.62 -24.93
C GLY A 64 2.32 -8.28 -23.91
N LYS A 65 2.01 -7.34 -23.00
CA LYS A 65 2.90 -6.93 -21.90
C LYS A 65 2.14 -6.95 -20.58
N VAL A 66 2.82 -7.26 -19.49
CA VAL A 66 2.29 -7.18 -18.13
C VAL A 66 2.92 -5.97 -17.46
N VAL A 67 2.12 -5.22 -16.71
CA VAL A 67 2.56 -4.05 -15.95
C VAL A 67 2.16 -4.28 -14.50
N LEU A 68 3.14 -4.37 -13.61
CA LEU A 68 2.95 -4.40 -12.16
C LEU A 68 3.26 -3.01 -11.62
N THR A 69 2.31 -2.39 -10.93
CA THR A 69 2.51 -1.10 -10.26
C THR A 69 3.16 -1.29 -8.89
N ASP A 70 3.72 -0.21 -8.35
CA ASP A 70 4.10 -0.07 -6.94
C ASP A 70 2.94 -0.43 -5.99
N GLU A 71 1.72 0.02 -6.30
CA GLU A 71 0.47 -0.29 -5.58
C GLU A 71 0.04 -1.77 -5.61
N GLY A 72 0.85 -2.67 -6.18
CA GLY A 72 0.52 -4.10 -6.29
C GLY A 72 -0.53 -4.43 -7.35
N THR A 73 -0.96 -3.47 -8.18
CA THR A 73 -1.93 -3.71 -9.24
C THR A 73 -1.25 -4.30 -10.49
N LEU A 74 -1.74 -5.46 -10.93
CA LEU A 74 -1.30 -6.11 -12.16
C LEU A 74 -2.24 -5.81 -13.34
N ARG A 75 -1.69 -5.29 -14.45
CA ARG A 75 -2.46 -5.04 -15.68
C ARG A 75 -1.78 -5.68 -16.89
N VAL A 76 -2.51 -6.55 -17.57
CA VAL A 76 -2.10 -7.09 -18.87
C VAL A 76 -2.57 -6.13 -19.96
N ARG A 77 -1.70 -5.78 -20.90
CA ARG A 77 -2.03 -4.87 -22.01
C ARG A 77 -1.60 -5.45 -23.35
N ARG A 78 -2.43 -5.22 -24.38
CA ARG A 78 -2.04 -5.51 -25.75
C ARG A 78 -0.84 -4.66 -26.14
N THR A 79 0.08 -5.30 -26.85
CA THR A 79 1.19 -4.62 -27.52
C THR A 79 0.79 -4.38 -28.96
N GLY A 80 0.82 -3.11 -29.38
CA GLY A 80 0.61 -2.72 -30.77
C GLY A 80 1.72 -3.23 -31.70
N PRO A 81 1.57 -3.05 -33.01
CA PRO A 81 2.58 -3.48 -33.97
C PRO A 81 3.93 -2.84 -33.68
N ARG A 82 5.00 -3.61 -33.82
CA ARG A 82 6.38 -3.14 -33.66
C ARG A 82 7.21 -3.50 -34.88
N GLY A 83 8.07 -2.57 -35.28
CA GLY A 83 9.14 -2.88 -36.22
C GLY A 83 10.05 -3.94 -35.61
N LYS A 84 10.26 -5.05 -36.32
CA LYS A 84 11.31 -6.00 -36.03
C LYS A 84 12.64 -5.32 -36.36
N GLN A 85 13.61 -5.46 -35.47
CA GLN A 85 14.97 -5.05 -35.79
C GLN A 85 15.50 -6.04 -36.82
N MET A 86 15.52 -5.60 -38.08
CA MET A 86 16.06 -6.44 -39.15
C MET A 86 17.58 -6.51 -39.00
N PRO A 87 18.19 -7.70 -39.17
CA PRO A 87 19.64 -7.80 -39.21
C PRO A 87 20.16 -6.94 -40.36
N THR A 88 21.31 -6.29 -40.13
CA THR A 88 21.97 -5.55 -41.20
C THR A 88 22.52 -6.57 -42.20
N ILE A 89 22.24 -6.37 -43.49
CA ILE A 89 22.74 -7.27 -44.54
C ILE A 89 24.26 -7.08 -44.63
N PRO A 90 25.07 -8.13 -44.38
CA PRO A 90 26.53 -8.01 -44.41
C PRO A 90 26.99 -7.53 -45.79
N GLY A 91 27.87 -6.54 -45.81
CA GLY A 91 28.41 -5.94 -47.03
C GLY A 91 27.58 -4.81 -47.66
N THR A 92 26.47 -4.38 -47.04
CA THR A 92 25.68 -3.24 -47.53
C THR A 92 25.32 -2.26 -46.41
N SER A 93 25.34 -0.96 -46.70
CA SER A 93 24.82 0.09 -45.80
C SER A 93 23.30 0.28 -45.93
N ILE A 94 22.66 -0.45 -46.85
CA ILE A 94 21.24 -0.35 -47.15
C ILE A 94 20.47 -1.13 -46.09
N ARG A 95 19.70 -0.42 -45.27
CA ARG A 95 18.71 -1.05 -44.40
C ARG A 95 17.62 -1.69 -45.28
N PRO A 96 17.17 -2.93 -44.99
CA PRO A 96 16.25 -3.70 -45.84
C PRO A 96 14.80 -3.16 -45.91
N TYR A 97 14.58 -1.85 -45.77
CA TYR A 97 13.27 -1.20 -45.88
C TYR A 97 12.46 -1.53 -47.14
N PRO A 98 13.06 -1.73 -48.35
CA PRO A 98 12.27 -2.10 -49.53
C PRO A 98 11.52 -3.43 -49.36
N LEU A 99 12.08 -4.38 -48.60
CA LEU A 99 11.44 -5.65 -48.29
C LEU A 99 10.17 -5.47 -47.45
N CYS A 100 10.09 -4.40 -46.65
CA CYS A 100 8.91 -4.09 -45.85
C CYS A 100 7.71 -3.63 -46.66
N LEU A 101 7.93 -3.08 -47.85
CA LEU A 101 6.84 -2.69 -48.76
C LEU A 101 6.22 -3.93 -49.42
N VAL A 102 7.05 -4.91 -49.79
CA VAL A 102 6.60 -6.15 -50.45
C VAL A 102 6.06 -7.17 -49.44
N ALA A 103 6.67 -7.25 -48.26
CA ALA A 103 6.27 -8.17 -47.19
C ALA A 103 6.23 -7.46 -45.82
N PRO A 104 5.17 -6.68 -45.52
CA PRO A 104 5.06 -5.93 -44.27
C PRO A 104 5.18 -6.80 -43.00
N THR A 105 4.73 -8.05 -43.06
CA THR A 105 4.81 -9.03 -41.95
C THR A 105 6.24 -9.48 -41.64
N ALA A 106 7.17 -9.35 -42.60
CA ALA A 106 8.59 -9.61 -42.38
C ALA A 106 9.23 -8.51 -41.51
N CYS A 107 8.76 -7.28 -41.64
CA CYS A 107 9.30 -6.12 -40.93
C CYS A 107 8.49 -5.71 -39.69
N VAL A 108 7.21 -6.04 -39.63
CA VAL A 108 6.32 -5.64 -38.54
C VAL A 108 5.82 -6.90 -37.84
N SER A 109 6.10 -7.00 -36.56
CA SER A 109 5.42 -7.94 -35.68
C SER A 109 4.04 -7.37 -35.37
N MET A 110 2.97 -8.04 -35.83
CA MET A 110 1.58 -7.60 -35.59
C MET A 110 1.17 -7.65 -34.11
N GLY A 111 2.02 -8.21 -33.24
CA GLY A 111 1.83 -8.18 -31.79
C GLY A 111 0.51 -8.79 -31.31
N ALA A 112 0.13 -8.44 -30.08
CA ALA A 112 -1.11 -8.89 -29.46
C ALA A 112 -2.35 -8.21 -30.05
N TRP A 113 -2.19 -7.18 -30.89
CA TRP A 113 -3.31 -6.48 -31.52
C TRP A 113 -4.07 -7.36 -32.53
N SER A 114 -3.38 -8.30 -33.17
CA SER A 114 -3.96 -9.29 -34.10
C SER A 114 -4.69 -10.45 -33.41
N VAL A 115 -4.62 -10.54 -32.08
CA VAL A 115 -5.24 -11.63 -31.31
C VAL A 115 -6.71 -11.32 -31.11
N SER A 116 -7.59 -12.31 -31.35
CA SER A 116 -9.02 -12.17 -31.09
C SER A 116 -9.31 -11.93 -29.61
N ASP A 117 -10.39 -11.21 -29.31
CA ASP A 117 -10.73 -10.85 -27.93
C ASP A 117 -10.89 -12.07 -27.02
N ARG A 118 -11.44 -13.18 -27.55
CA ARG A 118 -11.56 -14.44 -26.81
C ARG A 118 -10.21 -15.04 -26.42
N ARG A 119 -9.25 -15.07 -27.36
CA ARG A 119 -7.90 -15.57 -27.07
C ARG A 119 -7.16 -14.63 -26.13
N TRP A 120 -7.35 -13.32 -26.29
CA TRP A 120 -6.79 -12.31 -25.40
C TRP A 120 -7.29 -12.46 -23.96
N ALA A 121 -8.61 -12.61 -23.77
CA ALA A 121 -9.19 -12.86 -22.44
C ALA A 121 -8.63 -14.14 -21.80
N GLY A 122 -8.33 -15.18 -22.60
CA GLY A 122 -7.65 -16.37 -22.10
C GLY A 122 -6.21 -16.11 -21.62
N ILE A 123 -5.47 -15.22 -22.29
CA ILE A 123 -4.13 -14.80 -21.84
C ILE A 123 -4.22 -14.00 -20.55
N GLU A 124 -5.14 -13.03 -20.49
CA GLU A 124 -5.37 -12.22 -19.29
C GLU A 124 -5.77 -13.10 -18.10
N GLY A 125 -6.72 -14.02 -18.30
CA GLY A 125 -7.15 -14.96 -17.28
C GLY A 125 -6.04 -15.90 -16.82
N ASN A 126 -5.20 -16.40 -17.74
CA ASN A 126 -4.07 -17.26 -17.37
C ASN A 126 -3.03 -16.51 -16.53
N VAL A 127 -2.68 -15.28 -16.89
CA VAL A 127 -1.75 -14.47 -16.09
C VAL A 127 -2.37 -14.15 -14.73
N ALA A 128 -3.62 -13.67 -14.71
CA ALA A 128 -4.31 -13.31 -13.47
C ALA A 128 -4.43 -14.51 -12.51
N ASN A 129 -4.86 -15.67 -13.01
CA ASN A 129 -4.99 -16.88 -12.19
C ASN A 129 -3.64 -17.38 -11.68
N ALA A 130 -2.59 -17.32 -12.51
CA ALA A 130 -1.26 -17.80 -12.13
C ALA A 130 -0.59 -16.90 -11.08
N THR A 131 -0.92 -15.60 -11.03
CA THR A 131 -0.36 -14.65 -10.07
C THR A 131 -1.32 -14.30 -8.91
N ALA A 132 -2.51 -14.91 -8.85
CA ALA A 132 -3.56 -14.48 -7.91
C ALA A 132 -3.10 -14.56 -6.44
N GLU A 133 -2.58 -15.73 -6.04
CA GLU A 133 -2.09 -15.97 -4.67
C GLU A 133 -0.92 -15.05 -4.32
N ASP A 134 0.06 -14.92 -5.22
CA ASP A 134 1.24 -14.05 -5.00
C ASP A 134 0.83 -12.56 -4.87
N LEU A 135 -0.20 -12.12 -5.63
CA LEU A 135 -0.75 -10.77 -5.54
C LEU A 135 -1.52 -10.54 -4.24
N GLU A 136 -2.23 -11.54 -3.73
CA GLU A 136 -2.90 -11.48 -2.41
C GLU A 136 -1.85 -11.33 -1.30
N LEU A 137 -0.76 -12.10 -1.35
CA LEU A 137 0.36 -11.98 -0.41
C LEU A 137 1.02 -10.61 -0.46
N LEU A 138 1.27 -10.09 -1.67
CA LEU A 138 1.81 -8.73 -1.84
C LEU A 138 0.86 -7.68 -1.27
N SER A 139 -0.45 -7.79 -1.56
CA SER A 139 -1.44 -6.86 -1.04
C SER A 139 -1.52 -6.89 0.48
N ALA A 140 -1.43 -8.08 1.10
CA ALA A 140 -1.42 -8.22 2.55
C ALA A 140 -0.17 -7.59 3.17
N ALA A 141 1.01 -7.85 2.61
CA ALA A 141 2.26 -7.27 3.09
C ALA A 141 2.26 -5.73 3.01
N MET A 142 1.74 -5.17 1.91
CA MET A 142 1.59 -3.72 1.76
C MET A 142 0.59 -3.12 2.74
N ALA A 143 -0.50 -3.84 3.04
CA ALA A 143 -1.47 -3.40 4.04
C ALA A 143 -0.88 -3.42 5.45
N ASP A 144 -0.08 -4.42 5.79
CA ASP A 144 0.64 -4.53 7.07
C ASP A 144 1.65 -3.37 7.24
N GLU A 145 2.45 -3.08 6.21
CA GLU A 145 3.40 -1.96 6.22
C GLU A 145 2.67 -0.61 6.39
N ALA A 146 1.61 -0.39 5.60
CA ALA A 146 0.82 0.85 5.70
C ALA A 146 0.10 0.99 7.04
N LEU A 147 -0.28 -0.12 7.68
CA LEU A 147 -0.84 -0.13 9.02
C LEU A 147 0.22 0.24 10.06
N ALA A 148 1.42 -0.34 9.98
CA ALA A 148 2.51 -0.04 10.91
C ALA A 148 2.86 1.45 10.91
N LEU A 149 3.03 2.05 9.72
CA LEU A 149 3.27 3.49 9.58
C LEU A 149 2.14 4.34 10.18
N LYS A 150 0.88 3.88 10.06
CA LYS A 150 -0.26 4.58 10.69
C LYS A 150 -0.24 4.45 12.20
N LEU A 151 0.09 3.27 12.74
CA LEU A 151 0.15 3.02 14.17
C LEU A 151 1.30 3.77 14.83
N GLU A 152 2.42 3.95 14.13
CA GLU A 152 3.57 4.74 14.62
C GLU A 152 3.18 6.19 14.90
N VAL A 153 2.45 6.83 13.98
CA VAL A 153 2.05 8.26 14.10
C VAL A 153 0.77 8.44 14.93
N LEU A 154 0.01 7.36 15.17
CA LEU A 154 -1.30 7.45 15.83
C LEU A 154 -1.24 8.03 17.26
N PRO A 155 -0.31 7.64 18.15
CA PRO A 155 -0.22 8.21 19.50
C PRO A 155 -0.08 9.73 19.51
N GLU A 156 0.78 10.28 18.67
CA GLU A 156 0.98 11.73 18.55
C GLU A 156 -0.30 12.43 18.11
N ARG A 157 -1.04 11.84 17.17
CA ARG A 157 -2.33 12.39 16.70
C ARG A 157 -3.42 12.32 17.76
N LEU A 158 -3.46 11.25 18.56
CA LEU A 158 -4.39 11.12 19.68
C LEU A 158 -4.08 12.16 20.77
N GLU A 159 -2.80 12.38 21.06
CA GLU A 159 -2.35 13.40 22.00
C GLU A 159 -2.66 14.82 21.49
N ALA A 160 -2.44 15.10 20.20
CA ALA A 160 -2.77 16.38 19.58
C ALA A 160 -4.27 16.66 19.59
N LEU A 161 -5.12 15.64 19.34
CA LEU A 161 -6.56 15.77 19.55
C LEU A 161 -6.86 16.10 21.01
N TRP A 162 -6.27 15.37 21.95
CA TRP A 162 -6.61 15.48 23.35
C TRP A 162 -6.17 16.79 24.00
N THR A 163 -4.98 17.28 23.66
CA THR A 163 -4.37 18.47 24.25
C THR A 163 -4.74 19.74 23.46
N GLU A 164 -4.50 19.73 22.16
CA GLU A 164 -4.64 20.88 21.28
C GLU A 164 -6.04 20.97 20.64
N GLY A 165 -6.76 19.85 20.56
CA GLY A 165 -8.05 19.78 19.88
C GLY A 165 -7.91 19.64 18.37
N GLU A 166 -6.79 19.12 17.87
CA GLU A 166 -6.64 18.84 16.44
C GLU A 166 -7.48 17.63 16.02
N SER A 167 -8.29 17.77 14.97
CA SER A 167 -9.18 16.68 14.53
C SER A 167 -8.40 15.49 13.97
N LEU A 168 -8.85 14.27 14.31
CA LEU A 168 -8.36 13.01 13.75
C LEU A 168 -8.84 12.80 12.30
N PHE A 169 -9.88 13.51 11.87
CA PHE A 169 -10.41 13.44 10.52
C PHE A 169 -9.82 14.55 9.65
N TRP A 170 -9.21 14.15 8.54
CA TRP A 170 -8.59 15.09 7.61
C TRP A 170 -9.63 16.08 7.05
N GLY A 171 -9.34 17.37 7.17
CA GLY A 171 -10.19 18.46 6.67
C GLY A 171 -11.34 18.88 7.59
N ARG A 172 -11.50 18.28 8.77
CA ARG A 172 -12.43 18.77 9.79
C ARG A 172 -11.81 19.92 10.60
N PRO A 173 -12.62 20.87 11.11
CA PRO A 173 -12.12 21.92 11.99
C PRO A 173 -11.63 21.36 13.32
N SER A 174 -10.77 22.12 14.01
CA SER A 174 -10.33 21.81 15.37
C SER A 174 -11.51 21.71 16.35
N VAL A 175 -11.40 20.82 17.33
CA VAL A 175 -12.39 20.56 18.37
C VAL A 175 -11.92 21.13 19.72
N PRO A 176 -12.34 22.36 20.07
CA PRO A 176 -11.81 23.06 21.23
C PRO A 176 -12.35 22.54 22.57
N THR A 177 -13.49 21.84 22.57
CA THR A 177 -14.14 21.36 23.79
C THR A 177 -13.74 19.93 24.12
N VAL A 178 -13.54 19.65 25.40
CA VAL A 178 -13.21 18.29 25.89
C VAL A 178 -14.31 17.29 25.53
N GLU A 179 -15.57 17.68 25.65
CA GLU A 179 -16.74 16.88 25.26
C GLU A 179 -16.69 16.51 23.77
N GLY A 180 -16.32 17.46 22.91
CA GLY A 180 -16.17 17.20 21.48
C GLY A 180 -15.01 16.26 21.19
N ARG A 181 -13.87 16.41 21.89
CA ARG A 181 -12.70 15.53 21.74
C ARG A 181 -13.04 14.09 22.13
N ARG A 182 -13.81 13.91 23.21
CA ARG A 182 -14.36 12.61 23.63
C ARG A 182 -15.26 12.01 22.56
N ALA A 183 -16.22 12.76 22.04
CA ALA A 183 -17.10 12.28 20.97
C ALA A 183 -16.31 11.86 19.72
N GLU A 184 -15.27 12.62 19.35
CA GLU A 184 -14.44 12.33 18.19
C GLU A 184 -13.57 11.08 18.37
N LEU A 185 -13.03 10.82 19.57
CA LEU A 185 -12.31 9.57 19.87
C LEU A 185 -13.20 8.34 19.65
N LEU A 186 -14.44 8.39 20.14
CA LEU A 186 -15.41 7.31 19.98
C LEU A 186 -15.86 7.15 18.53
N GLU A 187 -16.10 8.25 17.81
CA GLU A 187 -16.39 8.21 16.36
C GLU A 187 -15.20 7.60 15.60
N PHE A 188 -13.98 8.04 15.89
CA PHE A 188 -12.78 7.52 15.22
C PHE A 188 -12.61 6.01 15.44
N TRP A 189 -12.84 5.54 16.67
CA TRP A 189 -12.82 4.12 17.00
C TRP A 189 -13.90 3.32 16.24
N ASP A 190 -15.14 3.80 16.22
CA ASP A 190 -16.28 3.10 15.60
C ASP A 190 -16.20 3.06 14.07
N THR A 191 -15.53 4.05 13.46
CA THR A 191 -15.29 4.06 12.00
C THR A 191 -14.29 3.01 11.53
N ARG A 192 -13.58 2.32 12.43
CA ARG A 192 -12.61 1.28 12.05
C ARG A 192 -13.34 -0.03 11.76
N THR A 193 -13.03 -0.63 10.62
CA THR A 193 -13.66 -1.89 10.19
C THR A 193 -13.22 -3.06 11.07
N GLU A 194 -14.10 -4.05 11.25
CA GLU A 194 -13.83 -5.30 11.97
C GLU A 194 -12.99 -6.27 11.11
N THR A 195 -11.77 -5.82 10.79
CA THR A 195 -10.81 -6.56 9.97
C THR A 195 -9.50 -6.70 10.73
N PRO A 196 -8.62 -7.65 10.35
CA PRO A 196 -7.29 -7.79 10.96
C PRO A 196 -6.49 -6.49 11.03
N TRP A 197 -6.70 -5.55 10.08
CA TRP A 197 -6.04 -4.24 10.09
C TRP A 197 -6.75 -3.17 10.91
N GLY A 198 -8.06 -3.29 11.12
CA GLY A 198 -8.83 -2.35 11.93
C GLY A 198 -8.69 -2.60 13.43
N TRP A 199 -8.51 -3.87 13.83
CA TRP A 199 -8.35 -4.26 15.23
C TRP A 199 -7.19 -3.57 15.94
N PRO A 200 -5.96 -3.52 15.38
CA PRO A 200 -4.84 -2.85 16.03
C PRO A 200 -5.08 -1.35 16.26
N VAL A 201 -5.75 -0.68 15.31
CA VAL A 201 -6.08 0.74 15.46
C VAL A 201 -7.12 0.94 16.57
N ARG A 202 -8.14 0.08 16.63
CA ARG A 202 -9.15 0.11 17.70
C ARG A 202 -8.55 -0.16 19.06
N ASP A 203 -7.62 -1.12 19.14
CA ASP A 203 -6.94 -1.44 20.38
C ASP A 203 -6.03 -0.28 20.85
N ALA A 204 -5.29 0.35 19.94
CA ALA A 204 -4.48 1.52 20.25
C ALA A 204 -5.33 2.69 20.76
N VAL A 205 -6.44 3.02 20.09
CA VAL A 205 -7.37 4.07 20.51
C VAL A 205 -8.05 3.72 21.83
N GLY A 206 -8.50 2.47 22.01
CA GLY A 206 -9.12 2.01 23.25
C GLY A 206 -8.15 2.05 24.43
N SER A 207 -6.89 1.70 24.20
CA SER A 207 -5.82 1.80 25.20
C SER A 207 -5.51 3.24 25.57
N PHE A 208 -5.46 4.15 24.61
CA PHE A 208 -5.32 5.59 24.87
C PHE A 208 -6.50 6.13 25.71
N VAL A 209 -7.74 5.79 25.34
CA VAL A 209 -8.93 6.21 26.09
C VAL A 209 -8.89 5.74 27.54
N ARG A 210 -8.52 4.48 27.79
CA ARG A 210 -8.41 3.96 29.15
C ARG A 210 -7.30 4.66 29.94
N ALA A 211 -6.11 4.77 29.39
CA ALA A 211 -4.94 5.26 30.11
C ALA A 211 -4.93 6.79 30.30
N VAL A 212 -5.47 7.55 29.34
CA VAL A 212 -5.37 9.02 29.34
C VAL A 212 -6.70 9.67 29.70
N VAL A 213 -7.80 9.19 29.13
CA VAL A 213 -9.12 9.84 29.29
C VAL A 213 -9.81 9.37 30.56
N GLU A 214 -9.92 8.06 30.79
CA GLU A 214 -10.62 7.50 31.96
C GLU A 214 -9.85 7.74 33.28
N GLU A 215 -8.52 7.71 33.25
CA GLU A 215 -7.68 8.06 34.41
C GLU A 215 -7.49 9.58 34.56
N GLY A 216 -7.89 10.36 33.56
CA GLY A 216 -7.74 11.80 33.51
C GLY A 216 -8.74 12.59 34.37
N PRO A 217 -8.64 13.93 34.37
CA PRO A 217 -9.53 14.80 35.16
C PRO A 217 -10.97 14.86 34.62
N THR A 218 -11.20 14.39 33.39
CA THR A 218 -12.49 14.50 32.68
C THR A 218 -12.85 13.18 31.98
N PRO A 219 -13.08 12.09 32.74
CA PRO A 219 -13.46 10.78 32.20
C PRO A 219 -14.80 10.83 31.48
N TYR A 220 -15.14 9.76 30.74
CA TYR A 220 -16.49 9.63 30.19
C TYR A 220 -17.50 9.41 31.32
N THR A 221 -18.64 10.08 31.20
CA THR A 221 -19.79 9.83 32.06
C THR A 221 -20.44 8.50 31.69
N GLU A 222 -21.11 7.85 32.66
CA GLU A 222 -21.83 6.60 32.41
C GLU A 222 -22.94 6.75 31.36
N GLU A 223 -23.53 7.95 31.23
CA GLU A 223 -24.52 8.26 30.20
C GLU A 223 -23.88 8.32 28.80
N GLU A 224 -22.70 8.93 28.66
CA GLU A 224 -21.94 8.94 27.39
C GLU A 224 -21.56 7.51 26.98
N LYS A 225 -21.07 6.69 27.93
CA LYS A 225 -20.70 5.29 27.68
C LYS A 225 -21.89 4.46 27.20
N ALA A 226 -23.01 4.54 27.92
CA ALA A 226 -24.25 3.85 27.55
C ALA A 226 -24.81 4.32 26.20
N THR A 227 -24.73 5.63 25.92
CA THR A 227 -25.18 6.19 24.65
C THR A 227 -24.34 5.67 23.49
N PHE A 228 -23.02 5.62 23.65
CA PHE A 228 -22.13 5.07 22.63
C PHE A 228 -22.40 3.58 22.39
N ASP A 229 -22.48 2.78 23.44
CA ASP A 229 -22.75 1.35 23.32
C ASP A 229 -24.10 1.02 22.68
N ALA A 230 -25.09 1.90 22.83
CA ALA A 230 -26.41 1.76 22.20
C ALA A 230 -26.43 2.13 20.70
N HIS A 231 -25.51 2.99 20.23
CA HIS A 231 -25.54 3.56 18.88
C HIS A 231 -24.33 3.20 18.00
N ARG A 232 -23.34 2.50 18.55
CA ARG A 232 -22.15 2.08 17.80
C ARG A 232 -22.52 1.18 16.61
N ALA A 233 -21.77 1.35 15.52
CA ALA A 233 -21.89 0.50 14.34
C ALA A 233 -21.19 -0.85 14.54
N SER A 234 -20.16 -0.91 15.39
CA SER A 234 -19.43 -2.14 15.65
C SER A 234 -20.21 -3.13 16.53
N THR A 235 -20.07 -4.41 16.20
CA THR A 235 -20.57 -5.53 16.98
C THR A 235 -19.84 -5.68 18.31
N ASP A 236 -18.52 -5.49 18.31
CA ASP A 236 -17.71 -5.64 19.53
C ASP A 236 -17.84 -4.44 20.48
N PRO A 237 -17.97 -4.71 21.79
CA PRO A 237 -18.08 -3.66 22.80
C PRO A 237 -16.80 -2.85 22.94
N PHE A 238 -16.97 -1.57 23.28
CA PHE A 238 -15.83 -0.74 23.61
C PHE A 238 -15.19 -1.23 24.92
N PRO A 239 -13.85 -1.35 24.98
CA PRO A 239 -13.17 -1.80 26.19
C PRO A 239 -13.09 -0.67 27.22
N TRP A 240 -14.22 -0.30 27.85
CA TRP A 240 -14.28 0.75 28.88
C TRP A 240 -13.40 0.45 30.10
N THR A 241 -13.22 -0.84 30.39
CA THR A 241 -12.37 -1.31 31.49
C THR A 241 -11.12 -1.96 30.94
N ALA A 242 -10.02 -1.88 31.69
CA ALA A 242 -8.85 -2.69 31.40
C ALA A 242 -9.30 -4.15 31.37
N ALA A 243 -9.07 -4.83 30.25
CA ALA A 243 -9.16 -6.27 30.25
C ALA A 243 -8.20 -6.75 31.35
N PRO A 244 -8.62 -7.67 32.24
CA PRO A 244 -7.67 -8.27 33.17
C PRO A 244 -6.49 -8.77 32.33
N LEU A 245 -5.27 -8.35 32.69
CA LEU A 245 -4.07 -8.84 32.04
C LEU A 245 -4.19 -10.36 31.97
N PRO A 246 -3.97 -10.99 30.80
CA PRO A 246 -3.99 -12.44 30.74
C PRO A 246 -3.06 -12.92 31.85
N GLU A 247 -3.58 -13.70 32.81
CA GLU A 247 -2.76 -14.30 33.84
C GLU A 247 -1.64 -14.99 33.07
N ALA A 248 -0.42 -14.47 33.20
CA ALA A 248 0.70 -15.05 32.50
C ALA A 248 0.77 -16.48 33.03
N ASP A 249 0.39 -17.45 32.19
CA ASP A 249 0.68 -18.86 32.39
C ASP A 249 2.22 -18.96 32.38
N LEU A 250 2.81 -18.64 33.54
CA LEU A 250 4.22 -18.75 33.80
C LEU A 250 4.55 -20.24 33.68
N PRO A 251 5.37 -20.65 32.69
CA PRO A 251 5.77 -22.03 32.54
C PRO A 251 6.63 -22.53 33.71
#